data_AF-A0A3N5EII3-F1
#
_entry.id   AF-A0A3N5EII3-F1
#
_cell.length_a   1.000
_cell.length_b   1.000
_cell.length_c   1.000
_cell.angle_alpha   90.00
_cell.angle_beta   90.00
_cell.angle_gamma   90.00
#
_symmetry.space_group_name_H-M   'P 1'
#
loop_
_entity.id
_entity.type
_entity.pdbx_description
1 polymer ?
#
loop_
_entity_poly.entity_id
_entity_poly.type
_entity_poly.pdbx_seq_one_letter_code
_entity_poly.pdbx_strand_id
1 'polypeptide(L)'
;MDAMGQEERRVSFEQLKKFGMKWAVLAAMRLDVGSQGISVPADMDARLKLARMKILSGCFSPCEVGCDLSKIEAQLVSVGADLGEHYLRPWFELLGQAMQGILDPARIDDIPALKPVATDCRYLACHCG
;
A
#
# COMPACT_ATOMS: atom_id res chain seq x y z
N MET A 1 -8.69 -31.92 -5.85
CA MET A 1 -8.42 -30.47 -6.04
C MET A 1 -9.50 -29.76 -5.26
N ASP A 2 -9.20 -29.57 -3.98
CA ASP A 2 -10.19 -29.44 -2.92
C ASP A 2 -10.64 -27.99 -2.72
N ALA A 3 -11.92 -27.81 -2.40
CA ALA A 3 -12.57 -26.51 -2.18
C ALA A 3 -11.81 -25.61 -1.18
N MET A 4 -11.12 -26.22 -0.22
CA MET A 4 -10.26 -25.57 0.77
C MET A 4 -9.12 -24.75 0.13
N GLY A 5 -8.47 -25.28 -0.92
CA GLY A 5 -7.38 -24.58 -1.61
C GLY A 5 -7.84 -23.46 -2.53
N GLN A 6 -9.14 -23.41 -2.87
CA GLN A 6 -9.74 -22.28 -3.60
C GLN A 6 -10.14 -21.13 -2.66
N GLU A 7 -10.58 -21.46 -1.45
CA GLU A 7 -10.97 -20.49 -0.43
C GLU A 7 -9.75 -19.74 0.14
N GLU A 8 -8.67 -20.44 0.46
CA GLU A 8 -7.40 -19.82 0.88
C GLU A 8 -6.83 -18.85 -0.18
N ARG A 9 -6.92 -19.21 -1.47
CA ARG A 9 -6.50 -18.32 -2.57
C ARG A 9 -7.36 -17.07 -2.67
N ARG A 10 -8.68 -17.18 -2.47
CA ARG A 10 -9.60 -16.04 -2.48
C ARG A 10 -9.35 -15.10 -1.32
N VAL A 11 -9.16 -15.64 -0.11
CA VAL A 11 -8.80 -14.86 1.09
C VAL A 11 -7.48 -14.12 0.88
N SER A 12 -6.48 -14.80 0.31
CA SER A 12 -5.18 -14.19 -0.03
C SER A 12 -5.32 -13.05 -1.04
N PHE A 13 -6.14 -13.23 -2.09
CA PHE A 13 -6.35 -12.22 -3.12
C PHE A 13 -7.09 -10.98 -2.59
N GLU A 14 -8.17 -11.17 -1.80
CA GLU A 14 -8.88 -10.07 -1.15
C GLU A 14 -7.97 -9.28 -0.20
N GLN A 15 -7.07 -9.98 0.50
CA GLN A 15 -6.12 -9.34 1.41
C GLN A 15 -5.04 -8.55 0.66
N LEU A 16 -4.52 -9.07 -0.45
CA LEU A 16 -3.61 -8.34 -1.34
C LEU A 16 -4.27 -7.10 -1.95
N LYS A 17 -5.56 -7.19 -2.31
CA LYS A 17 -6.34 -6.03 -2.79
C LYS A 17 -6.42 -4.93 -1.73
N LYS A 18 -6.74 -5.28 -0.48
CA LYS A 18 -6.73 -4.34 0.66
C LYS A 18 -5.37 -3.71 0.90
N PHE A 19 -4.30 -4.49 0.81
CA PHE A 19 -2.93 -3.98 0.92
C PHE A 19 -2.56 -3.05 -0.24
N GLY A 20 -2.98 -3.36 -1.46
CA GLY A 20 -2.82 -2.46 -2.61
C GLY A 20 -3.51 -1.11 -2.40
N MET A 21 -4.73 -1.11 -1.88
CA MET A 21 -5.46 0.11 -1.53
C MET A 21 -4.77 0.88 -0.41
N LYS A 22 -4.38 0.21 0.68
CA LYS A 22 -3.65 0.84 1.78
C LYS A 22 -2.35 1.47 1.29
N TRP A 23 -1.60 0.75 0.46
CA TRP A 23 -0.38 1.26 -0.16
C TRP A 23 -0.64 2.54 -0.97
N ALA A 24 -1.73 2.59 -1.75
CA ALA A 24 -2.07 3.76 -2.56
C ALA A 24 -2.34 5.00 -1.69
N VAL A 25 -3.10 4.84 -0.60
CA VAL A 25 -3.37 5.91 0.36
C VAL A 25 -2.08 6.41 1.02
N LEU A 26 -1.19 5.49 1.42
CA LEU A 26 0.11 5.87 2.02
C LEU A 26 1.02 6.60 1.02
N ALA A 27 1.03 6.17 -0.24
CA ALA A 27 1.80 6.83 -1.29
C ALA A 27 1.28 8.25 -1.55
N ALA A 28 -0.04 8.44 -1.54
CA ALA A 28 -0.66 9.76 -1.65
C ALA A 28 -0.33 10.67 -0.47
N MET A 29 -0.50 10.16 0.75
CA MET A 29 -0.18 10.90 1.96
C MET A 29 1.28 11.35 1.97
N ARG A 30 2.21 10.49 1.53
CA ARG A 30 3.63 10.86 1.39
C ARG A 30 3.83 12.05 0.45
N LEU A 31 3.12 12.09 -0.69
CA LEU A 31 3.25 13.18 -1.66
C LEU A 31 2.69 14.48 -1.09
N ASP A 32 1.53 14.38 -0.44
CA ASP A 32 0.83 15.51 0.15
C ASP A 32 1.63 16.12 1.32
N VAL A 33 2.14 15.31 2.25
CA VAL A 33 3.05 15.75 3.33
C VAL A 33 4.26 16.51 2.75
N GLY A 34 4.85 16.01 1.66
CA GLY A 34 5.96 16.68 0.98
C GLY A 34 5.57 18.03 0.36
N SER A 35 4.35 18.15 -0.17
CA SER A 35 3.82 19.41 -0.71
C SER A 35 3.55 20.47 0.36
N GLN A 36 3.30 20.04 1.61
CA GLN A 36 3.19 20.91 2.78
C GLN A 36 4.56 21.39 3.30
N GLY A 37 5.66 21.04 2.63
CA GLY A 37 7.01 21.45 3.00
C GLY A 37 7.60 20.66 4.17
N ILE A 38 6.96 19.55 4.57
CA ILE A 38 7.45 18.71 5.66
C ILE A 38 8.44 17.69 5.13
N SER A 39 9.59 17.59 5.82
CA SER A 39 10.61 16.60 5.49
C SER A 39 10.16 15.20 5.90
N VAL A 40 10.13 14.30 4.92
CA VAL A 40 9.83 12.88 5.11
C VAL A 40 11.16 12.11 5.14
N PRO A 41 11.29 11.00 5.91
CA PRO A 41 12.51 10.20 5.90
C PRO A 41 12.98 9.83 4.49
N ALA A 42 14.28 9.95 4.24
CA ALA A 42 14.87 9.78 2.90
C ALA A 42 14.63 8.37 2.31
N ASP A 43 14.41 7.37 3.14
CA ASP A 43 14.15 5.98 2.74
C ASP A 43 12.66 5.66 2.53
N MET A 44 11.76 6.62 2.75
CA MET A 44 10.30 6.40 2.64
C MET A 44 9.88 5.90 1.25
N ASP A 45 10.43 6.50 0.19
CA ASP A 45 10.13 6.11 -1.18
C ASP A 45 10.63 4.70 -1.50
N ALA A 46 11.79 4.33 -0.97
CA ALA A 46 12.33 2.98 -1.12
C ALA A 46 11.44 1.95 -0.41
N ARG A 47 10.95 2.27 0.80
CA ARG A 47 10.02 1.42 1.55
C ARG A 47 8.67 1.26 0.85
N LEU A 48 8.09 2.35 0.35
CA LEU A 48 6.86 2.32 -0.45
C LEU A 48 7.06 1.47 -1.71
N LYS A 49 8.17 1.64 -2.42
CA LYS A 49 8.49 0.83 -3.60
C LYS A 49 8.63 -0.65 -3.26
N LEU A 50 9.31 -0.98 -2.16
CA LEU A 50 9.47 -2.36 -1.71
C LEU A 50 8.12 -3.00 -1.35
N ALA A 51 7.29 -2.31 -0.57
CA ALA A 51 5.95 -2.78 -0.22
C ALA A 51 5.09 -3.03 -1.48
N ARG A 52 5.14 -2.12 -2.47
CA ARG A 52 4.48 -2.30 -3.77
C ARG A 52 4.95 -3.55 -4.49
N MET A 53 6.26 -3.76 -4.57
CA MET A 53 6.84 -4.96 -5.21
C MET A 53 6.38 -6.24 -4.53
N LYS A 54 6.31 -6.26 -3.19
CA LYS A 54 5.82 -7.43 -2.44
C LYS A 54 4.35 -7.72 -2.69
N ILE A 55 3.51 -6.68 -2.77
CA ILE A 55 2.08 -6.81 -3.10
C ILE A 55 1.91 -7.34 -4.52
N LEU A 56 2.65 -6.80 -5.49
CA LEU A 56 2.53 -7.18 -6.90
C LEU A 56 3.09 -8.58 -7.20
N SER A 57 4.16 -9.00 -6.53
CA SER A 57 4.75 -10.31 -6.76
C SER A 57 3.91 -11.44 -6.17
N GLY A 58 3.18 -11.19 -5.09
CA GLY A 58 2.41 -12.22 -4.38
C GLY A 58 3.28 -13.32 -3.74
N CYS A 59 4.60 -13.21 -3.80
CA CYS A 59 5.56 -14.18 -3.25
C CYS A 59 5.88 -13.97 -1.77
N PHE A 60 5.17 -13.06 -1.10
CA PHE A 60 5.39 -12.70 0.31
C PHE A 60 4.16 -13.01 1.14
N SER A 61 4.38 -13.31 2.42
CA SER A 61 3.26 -13.56 3.31
C SER A 61 2.43 -12.29 3.55
N PRO A 62 1.11 -12.41 3.75
CA PRO A 62 0.27 -11.27 4.10
C PRO A 62 0.72 -10.53 5.36
N CYS A 63 1.31 -11.26 6.33
CA CYS A 63 1.82 -10.67 7.57
C CYS A 63 3.02 -9.75 7.31
N GLU A 64 3.97 -10.17 6.47
CA GLU A 64 5.15 -9.35 6.14
C GLU A 64 4.74 -8.06 5.43
N VAL A 65 3.84 -8.16 4.45
CA VAL A 65 3.30 -6.99 3.74
C VAL A 65 2.55 -6.07 4.69
N GLY A 66 1.72 -6.62 5.58
CA GLY A 66 1.00 -5.86 6.59
C GLY A 66 1.92 -5.12 7.57
N CYS A 67 2.99 -5.77 8.03
CA CYS A 67 3.99 -5.16 8.91
C CYS A 67 4.71 -4.00 8.23
N ASP A 68 5.14 -4.17 6.98
CA ASP A 68 5.81 -3.10 6.22
C ASP A 68 4.90 -1.89 6.02
N LEU A 69 3.65 -2.12 5.60
CA LEU A 69 2.67 -1.04 5.42
C LEU A 69 2.35 -0.33 6.74
N SER A 70 2.29 -1.05 7.86
CA SER A 70 2.00 -0.44 9.18
C SER A 70 3.17 0.40 9.69
N LYS A 71 4.43 0.00 9.39
CA LYS A 71 5.60 0.83 9.69
C LYS A 71 5.61 2.13 8.88
N ILE A 72 5.27 2.04 7.59
CA ILE A 72 5.14 3.21 6.72
C ILE A 72 4.03 4.14 7.23
N GLU A 73 2.86 3.60 7.55
CA GLU A 73 1.74 4.35 8.14
C GLU A 73 2.15 5.07 9.42
N ALA A 74 2.75 4.38 10.39
CA ALA A 74 3.15 4.99 11.64
C ALA A 74 4.13 6.15 11.44
N GLN A 75 5.06 6.02 10.49
CA GLN A 75 5.99 7.10 10.15
C GLN A 75 5.28 8.28 9.49
N LEU A 76 4.40 8.05 8.52
CA LEU A 76 3.68 9.13 7.84
C LEU A 76 2.70 9.84 8.78
N VAL A 77 2.01 9.11 9.66
CA VAL A 77 1.16 9.68 10.70
C VAL A 77 1.99 10.51 11.69
N SER A 78 3.15 10.01 12.11
CA SER A 78 4.05 10.76 13.00
C SER A 78 4.53 12.05 12.37
N VAL A 79 4.80 12.06 11.06
CA VAL A 79 5.23 13.26 10.33
C VAL A 79 4.05 14.21 10.10
N GLY A 80 2.86 13.67 9.76
CA GLY A 80 1.65 14.45 9.56
C GLY A 80 1.02 14.99 10.86
N ALA A 81 1.46 14.50 12.03
CA ALA A 81 0.99 15.01 13.32
C ALA A 81 1.30 16.50 13.51
N ASP A 82 2.39 16.98 12.92
CA ASP A 82 2.78 18.40 12.92
C ASP A 82 1.77 19.29 12.17
N LEU A 83 0.97 18.71 11.26
CA LEU A 83 -0.12 19.40 10.53
C LEU A 83 -1.45 19.37 11.29
N GLY A 84 -1.51 18.66 12.42
CA GLY A 84 -2.67 18.58 13.30
C GLY A 84 -3.72 17.54 12.92
N GLU A 85 -4.70 17.37 13.81
CA GLU A 85 -5.72 16.32 13.70
C GLU A 85 -6.62 16.50 12.47
N HIS A 86 -6.96 17.74 12.11
CA HIS A 86 -7.78 18.05 10.94
C HIS A 86 -7.15 17.57 9.64
N TYR A 87 -5.82 17.56 9.58
CA TYR A 87 -5.06 17.02 8.45
C TYR A 87 -5.12 15.49 8.40
N LEU A 88 -4.91 14.83 9.54
CA LEU A 88 -4.82 13.37 9.60
C LEU A 88 -6.17 12.65 9.46
N ARG A 89 -7.26 13.28 9.89
CA ARG A 89 -8.61 12.69 9.86
C ARG A 89 -9.02 12.10 8.51
N PRO A 90 -8.95 12.83 7.38
CA PRO A 90 -9.29 12.26 6.07
C PRO A 90 -8.39 11.07 5.69
N TRP A 91 -7.11 11.08 6.08
CA TRP A 91 -6.20 9.96 5.82
C TRP A 91 -6.59 8.71 6.61
N PHE A 92 -6.99 8.86 7.88
CA PHE A 92 -7.48 7.72 8.67
C PHE A 92 -8.76 7.13 8.11
N GLU A 93 -9.68 7.96 7.62
CA GLU A 93 -10.90 7.48 6.95
C GLU A 93 -10.57 6.67 5.69
N LEU A 94 -9.67 7.17 4.84
CA LEU A 94 -9.22 6.48 3.63
C LEU A 94 -8.50 5.16 3.94
N LEU A 95 -7.63 5.13 4.97
CA LEU A 95 -6.96 3.92 5.43
C LEU A 95 -7.97 2.90 5.98
N GLY A 96 -8.98 3.35 6.72
CA GLY A 96 -10.08 2.52 7.20
C GLY A 96 -10.87 1.90 6.04
N GLN A 97 -11.25 2.70 5.05
CA GLN A 97 -11.96 2.25 3.85
C GLN A 97 -11.12 1.26 3.04
N ALA A 98 -9.81 1.49 2.90
CA ALA A 98 -8.88 0.59 2.23
C ALA A 98 -8.87 -0.79 2.89
N MET A 99 -8.79 -0.84 4.23
CA MET A 99 -8.73 -2.10 4.98
C MET A 99 -10.08 -2.81 5.07
N GLN A 100 -11.19 -2.07 4.95
CA GLN A 100 -12.53 -2.63 4.79
C GLN A 100 -12.77 -3.18 3.37
N GLY A 101 -11.95 -2.80 2.39
CA GLY A 101 -12.10 -3.20 0.98
C GLY A 101 -13.22 -2.44 0.25
N ILE A 102 -13.69 -1.33 0.80
CA ILE A 102 -14.77 -0.50 0.25
C ILE A 102 -14.25 0.76 -0.44
N LEU A 103 -12.94 0.99 -0.40
CA LEU A 103 -12.32 2.13 -1.05
C LEU A 103 -12.41 1.95 -2.56
N ASP A 104 -13.13 2.85 -3.22
CA ASP A 104 -13.27 2.87 -4.67
C ASP A 104 -12.01 3.49 -5.31
N PRO A 105 -11.22 2.71 -6.09
CA PRO A 105 -10.02 3.22 -6.75
C PRO A 105 -10.29 4.38 -7.70
N ALA A 106 -11.50 4.47 -8.28
CA ALA A 106 -11.90 5.56 -9.18
C ALA A 106 -12.05 6.91 -8.44
N ARG A 107 -12.17 6.88 -7.11
CA ARG A 107 -12.15 8.09 -6.26
C ARG A 107 -10.74 8.53 -5.90
N ILE A 108 -9.73 7.75 -6.30
CA ILE A 108 -8.30 7.95 -6.02
C ILE A 108 -7.54 8.29 -7.32
N ASP A 109 -8.23 8.65 -8.41
CA ASP A 109 -7.63 8.94 -9.72
C ASP A 109 -6.70 10.18 -9.71
N ASP A 110 -6.81 11.04 -8.70
CA ASP A 110 -5.92 12.21 -8.50
C ASP A 110 -4.58 11.87 -7.84
N ILE A 111 -4.29 10.59 -7.57
CA ILE A 111 -3.02 10.15 -6.96
C ILE A 111 -2.11 9.56 -8.05
N PRO A 112 -1.03 10.26 -8.44
CA PRO A 112 -0.13 9.85 -9.53
C PRO A 112 0.47 8.44 -9.35
N ALA A 113 0.55 7.96 -8.10
CA ALA A 113 1.13 6.67 -7.74
C ALA A 113 0.27 5.45 -8.15
N LEU A 114 -0.99 5.64 -8.55
CA LEU A 114 -1.90 4.55 -8.90
C LEU A 114 -1.81 4.07 -10.34
N LYS A 115 -1.10 4.76 -11.24
CA LYS A 115 -0.90 4.26 -12.60
C LYS A 115 -0.08 2.97 -12.55
N PRO A 116 -0.64 1.80 -12.90
CA PRO A 116 0.11 0.55 -12.89
C PRO A 116 1.19 0.63 -13.96
N VAL A 117 2.45 0.80 -13.57
CA VAL A 117 3.57 0.46 -14.45
C VAL A 117 3.58 -1.07 -14.57
N ALA A 118 2.94 -1.58 -15.62
CA ALA A 118 3.01 -2.98 -16.00
C ALA A 118 4.48 -3.28 -16.33
N THR A 119 5.17 -3.95 -15.40
CA THR A 119 6.49 -4.49 -15.69
C THR A 119 6.24 -5.90 -16.21
N ASP A 120 6.44 -6.10 -17.51
CA ASP A 120 6.20 -7.36 -18.19
C ASP A 120 7.18 -8.42 -17.63
N CYS A 121 6.71 -9.26 -16.70
CA CYS A 121 7.51 -10.34 -16.09
C CYS A 121 7.80 -11.50 -17.06
N ARG A 122 7.78 -11.28 -18.37
CA ARG A 122 8.15 -12.30 -19.38
C ARG A 122 9.63 -12.67 -19.37
N TYR A 123 10.49 -11.98 -18.63
CA TYR A 123 11.95 -12.16 -18.71
C TYR A 123 12.67 -12.67 -17.46
N LEU A 124 11.97 -12.99 -16.36
CA LEU A 124 12.64 -13.56 -15.19
C LEU A 124 12.08 -14.94 -14.88
N ALA A 125 12.77 -15.96 -15.39
CA ALA A 125 12.63 -17.33 -14.92
C ALA A 125 12.84 -17.34 -13.39
N CYS A 126 11.81 -17.67 -12.63
CA CYS A 126 11.95 -17.97 -11.22
C CYS A 126 12.82 -19.23 -11.08
N HIS A 127 13.97 -19.09 -10.44
CA HIS A 127 14.71 -20.21 -9.87
C HIS A 127 14.73 -20.02 -8.36
N CYS A 128 14.04 -20.91 -7.64
CA CYS A 128 14.22 -21.10 -6.22
C CYS A 128 15.46 -22.00 -6.03
N GLY A 129 16.52 -21.43 -5.46
CA GLY A 129 17.71 -22.15 -4.99
C GLY A 129 17.95 -21.82 -3.53
#